data_AF-D7FZ36-F1
#
_entry.id   AF-D7FZ36-F1
#
_cell.length_a   1.000
_cell.length_b   1.000
_cell.length_c   1.000
_cell.angle_alpha   90.00
_cell.angle_beta   90.00
_cell.angle_gamma   90.00
#
_symmetry.space_group_name_H-M   'P 1'
#
loop_
_entity.id
_entity.type
_entity.pdbx_description
1 polymer ?
#
loop_
_entity_poly.entity_id
_entity_poly.type
_entity_poly.pdbx_seq_one_letter_code
_entity_poly.pdbx_strand_id
1 'polypeptide(L)'
;MSDTCDQLDTCGLPCPAEWTPKADLVEVYGVAVIVSIAFFVSIGVATIFLIKGKVENFFVGGRSLPLFVIALTLASQSIDSNATLGNADLAYKFHYWDGAVLPMGLGLSLVINGLFIARHINEAQCLTLPDFYGKAWGPAVEVLVSLLTCISFICLLAGNLVGLSIIIRFLFGGELATSVFIAGIVTMIYTGAGGLLSVAYTGAFFPATLLRVSPIV
;
A
#
# COMPACT_ATOMS: atom_id res chain seq x y z
N MET A 1 -8.06 23.26 6.44
CA MET A 1 -9.22 23.55 5.57
C MET A 1 -9.59 25.05 5.57
N SER A 2 -8.87 25.91 6.32
CA SER A 2 -9.11 27.36 6.32
C SER A 2 -8.40 28.10 5.18
N ASP A 3 -7.32 27.54 4.62
CA ASP A 3 -6.47 28.23 3.63
C ASP A 3 -7.05 28.24 2.20
N THR A 4 -8.10 27.46 1.93
CA THR A 4 -8.72 27.36 0.59
C THR A 4 -9.78 28.44 0.32
N CYS A 5 -10.20 29.21 1.33
CA CYS A 5 -11.14 30.32 1.15
C CYS A 5 -10.46 31.68 0.88
N ASP A 6 -9.15 31.81 1.12
CA ASP A 6 -8.40 33.04 0.78
C ASP A 6 -8.33 33.32 -0.73
N GLN A 7 -8.62 32.31 -1.56
CA GLN A 7 -8.75 32.44 -3.01
C GLN A 7 -10.02 33.19 -3.44
N LEU A 8 -11.03 33.35 -2.56
CA LEU A 8 -12.25 34.09 -2.85
C LEU A 8 -11.97 35.59 -3.02
N ASP A 9 -11.09 36.15 -2.19
CA ASP A 9 -10.79 37.59 -2.17
C ASP A 9 -9.93 38.04 -3.36
N THR A 10 -9.14 37.14 -3.95
CA THR A 10 -8.21 37.46 -5.06
C THR A 10 -8.77 37.16 -6.45
N CYS A 11 -9.61 36.14 -6.60
CA CYS A 11 -10.01 35.65 -7.93
C CYS A 11 -11.52 35.67 -8.22
N GLY A 12 -12.39 36.02 -7.26
CA GLY A 12 -13.84 36.11 -7.48
C GLY A 12 -14.48 34.79 -7.95
N LEU A 13 -13.77 33.67 -7.81
CA LEU A 13 -14.26 32.34 -8.10
C LEU A 13 -15.14 31.90 -6.93
N PRO A 14 -16.36 31.40 -7.16
CA PRO A 14 -17.18 30.85 -6.08
C PRO A 14 -16.39 29.75 -5.37
N CYS A 15 -16.37 29.79 -4.03
CA CYS A 15 -15.76 28.71 -3.24
C CYS A 15 -16.28 27.36 -3.73
N PRO A 16 -15.42 26.32 -3.86
CA PRO A 16 -15.89 24.99 -4.17
C PRO A 16 -16.96 24.62 -3.14
N ALA A 17 -18.17 24.34 -3.61
CA ALA A 17 -19.32 24.08 -2.75
C ALA A 17 -18.96 23.06 -1.66
N GLU A 18 -19.45 23.27 -0.44
CA GLU A 18 -19.33 22.28 0.63
C GLU A 18 -19.81 20.93 0.09
N TRP A 19 -18.90 19.97 -0.03
CA TRP A 19 -19.23 18.66 -0.51
C TRP A 19 -20.07 17.97 0.58
N THR A 20 -21.38 18.04 0.41
CA THR A 20 -22.35 17.27 1.20
C THR A 20 -22.48 15.90 0.54
N PRO A 21 -22.13 14.81 1.24
CA PRO A 21 -22.35 13.48 0.71
C PRO A 21 -23.84 13.29 0.41
N LYS A 22 -24.20 13.01 -0.86
CA LYS A 22 -25.54 12.52 -1.17
C LYS A 22 -25.70 11.15 -0.50
N ALA A 23 -26.66 11.03 0.42
CA ALA A 23 -26.88 9.82 1.23
C ALA A 23 -26.96 8.54 0.39
N ASP A 24 -27.59 8.59 -0.78
CA ASP A 24 -27.75 7.44 -1.68
C ASP A 24 -26.41 6.90 -2.23
N LEU A 25 -25.40 7.76 -2.43
CA LEU A 25 -24.07 7.33 -2.87
C LEU A 25 -23.26 6.77 -1.70
N VAL A 26 -23.40 7.32 -0.50
CA VAL A 26 -22.69 6.82 0.67
C VAL A 26 -23.21 5.46 1.10
N GLU A 27 -24.50 5.17 0.94
CA GLU A 27 -25.01 3.83 1.26
C GLU A 27 -24.44 2.76 0.31
N VAL A 28 -24.49 2.97 -1.01
CA VAL A 28 -24.01 1.95 -1.96
C VAL A 28 -22.49 1.82 -1.96
N TYR A 29 -21.75 2.94 -2.01
CA TYR A 29 -20.29 2.91 -2.00
C TYR A 29 -19.73 2.60 -0.61
N GLY A 30 -20.38 3.06 0.45
CA GLY A 30 -19.99 2.78 1.82
C GLY A 30 -20.13 1.29 2.15
N VAL A 31 -21.23 0.64 1.73
CA VAL A 31 -21.37 -0.82 1.87
C VAL A 31 -20.26 -1.55 1.11
N ALA A 32 -19.96 -1.16 -0.13
CA ALA A 32 -18.88 -1.78 -0.91
C ALA A 32 -17.50 -1.64 -0.23
N VAL A 33 -17.20 -0.47 0.34
CA VAL A 33 -15.95 -0.19 1.06
C VAL A 33 -15.88 -0.95 2.39
N ILE A 34 -16.97 -1.00 3.16
CA ILE A 34 -17.02 -1.75 4.42
C ILE A 34 -16.85 -3.24 4.14
N VAL A 35 -17.51 -3.77 3.10
CA VAL A 35 -17.38 -5.17 2.69
C VAL A 35 -15.95 -5.48 2.26
N SER A 36 -15.30 -4.62 1.48
CA SER A 36 -13.92 -4.85 1.05
C SER A 36 -12.94 -4.80 2.24
N ILE A 37 -13.08 -3.83 3.15
CA ILE A 37 -12.26 -3.76 4.38
C ILE A 37 -12.49 -5.00 5.25
N ALA A 38 -13.74 -5.39 5.48
CA ALA A 38 -14.07 -6.58 6.27
C ALA A 38 -13.53 -7.86 5.62
N PHE A 39 -13.56 -7.95 4.30
CA PHE A 39 -12.98 -9.06 3.54
C PHE A 39 -11.46 -9.14 3.71
N PHE A 40 -10.74 -8.03 3.59
CA PHE A 40 -9.29 -8.00 3.79
C PHE A 40 -8.88 -8.28 5.23
N VAL A 41 -9.60 -7.70 6.21
CA VAL A 41 -9.36 -7.97 7.63
C VAL A 41 -9.65 -9.43 7.97
N SER A 42 -10.72 -10.02 7.44
CA SER A 42 -11.04 -11.43 7.69
C SER A 42 -10.03 -12.39 7.06
N ILE A 43 -9.52 -12.12 5.86
CA ILE A 43 -8.40 -12.88 5.28
C ILE A 43 -7.13 -12.72 6.12
N GLY A 44 -6.84 -11.49 6.55
CA GLY A 44 -5.69 -11.21 7.42
C GLY A 44 -5.78 -12.00 8.73
N VAL A 45 -6.94 -12.01 9.38
CA VAL A 45 -7.22 -12.74 10.62
C VAL A 45 -7.23 -14.26 10.40
N ALA A 46 -7.81 -14.75 9.30
CA ALA A 46 -7.78 -16.18 8.96
C ALA A 46 -6.32 -16.67 8.80
N THR A 47 -5.44 -15.82 8.27
CA THR A 47 -4.03 -16.15 8.11
C THR A 47 -3.29 -16.19 9.45
N ILE A 48 -3.73 -15.46 10.48
CA ILE A 48 -3.20 -15.56 11.85
C ILE A 48 -3.37 -16.98 12.41
N PHE A 49 -4.51 -17.61 12.16
CA PHE A 49 -4.77 -18.99 12.60
C PHE A 49 -3.91 -20.04 11.86
N LEU A 50 -3.39 -19.71 10.67
CA LEU A 50 -2.50 -20.57 9.88
C LEU A 50 -1.03 -20.53 10.35
N ILE A 51 -0.61 -19.46 11.03
CA ILE A 51 0.80 -19.24 11.40
C ILE A 51 1.27 -20.14 12.57
N LYS A 52 0.34 -20.75 13.32
CA LYS A 52 0.61 -21.76 14.38
C LYS A 52 1.80 -21.41 15.31
N GLY A 53 1.97 -20.13 15.64
CA GLY A 53 2.87 -19.67 16.70
C GLY A 53 4.39 -19.85 16.49
N LYS A 54 4.88 -20.08 15.26
CA LYS A 54 6.33 -20.19 15.00
C LYS A 54 6.93 -18.87 14.49
N VAL A 55 7.96 -18.38 15.17
CA VAL A 55 8.65 -17.11 14.87
C VAL A 55 9.31 -17.10 13.47
N GLU A 56 9.84 -18.24 13.02
CA GLU A 56 10.40 -18.38 11.65
C GLU A 56 9.34 -18.20 10.55
N ASN A 57 8.09 -18.61 10.82
CA ASN A 57 6.98 -18.34 9.91
C ASN A 57 6.57 -16.87 9.92
N PHE A 58 6.82 -16.14 11.01
CA PHE A 58 6.46 -14.72 11.12
C PHE A 58 7.36 -13.80 10.29
N PHE A 59 8.67 -14.10 10.23
CA PHE A 59 9.66 -13.27 9.51
C PHE A 59 9.99 -13.74 8.08
N VAL A 60 9.92 -15.04 7.79
CA VAL A 60 10.42 -15.60 6.51
C VAL A 60 9.36 -16.41 5.76
N GLY A 61 8.20 -16.65 6.36
CA GLY A 61 7.16 -17.49 5.76
C GLY A 61 7.66 -18.90 5.40
N GLY A 62 8.58 -19.46 6.20
CA GLY A 62 9.02 -20.85 6.02
C GLY A 62 9.77 -21.15 4.71
N ARG A 63 10.30 -20.14 4.00
CA ARG A 63 11.16 -20.28 2.79
C ARG A 63 10.59 -21.13 1.65
N SER A 64 9.29 -21.44 1.69
CA SER A 64 8.62 -22.39 0.80
C SER A 64 7.52 -21.72 -0.01
N LEU A 65 7.44 -20.38 -0.02
CA LEU A 65 6.49 -19.68 -0.86
C LEU A 65 6.88 -19.84 -2.33
N PRO A 66 5.95 -20.32 -3.20
CA PRO A 66 6.22 -20.41 -4.61
C PRO A 66 6.49 -19.01 -5.19
N LEU A 67 7.44 -18.91 -6.11
CA LEU A 67 7.84 -17.66 -6.78
C LEU A 67 6.66 -16.84 -7.30
N PHE A 68 5.62 -17.52 -7.78
CA PHE A 68 4.39 -16.89 -8.26
C PHE A 68 3.65 -16.07 -7.18
N VAL A 69 3.57 -16.59 -5.95
CA VAL A 69 2.90 -15.89 -4.82
C VAL A 69 3.69 -14.64 -4.42
N ILE A 70 5.03 -14.73 -4.42
CA ILE A 70 5.91 -13.59 -4.10
C ILE A 70 5.78 -12.51 -5.19
N ALA A 71 5.80 -12.89 -6.47
CA ALA A 71 5.64 -11.96 -7.58
C ALA A 71 4.28 -11.24 -7.55
N LEU A 72 3.20 -11.98 -7.28
CA LEU A 72 1.86 -11.40 -7.12
C LEU A 72 1.77 -10.45 -5.93
N THR A 73 2.39 -10.80 -4.80
CA THR A 73 2.43 -9.94 -3.62
C THR A 73 3.17 -8.63 -3.91
N LEU A 74 4.35 -8.71 -4.53
CA LEU A 74 5.13 -7.54 -4.93
C LEU A 74 4.38 -6.66 -5.93
N ALA A 75 3.67 -7.27 -6.88
CA ALA A 75 2.82 -6.56 -7.82
C ALA A 75 1.65 -5.86 -7.10
N SER A 76 0.97 -6.54 -6.16
CA SER A 76 -0.09 -5.93 -5.36
C SER A 76 0.43 -4.77 -4.52
N GLN A 77 1.64 -4.88 -3.97
CA GLN A 77 2.23 -3.86 -3.11
C GLN A 77 2.77 -2.67 -3.89
N SER A 78 2.92 -2.78 -5.21
CA SER A 78 3.21 -1.62 -6.05
C SER A 78 1.99 -0.71 -6.26
N ILE A 79 0.78 -1.21 -5.99
CA ILE A 79 -0.46 -0.46 -6.11
C ILE A 79 -0.77 0.14 -4.74
N ASP A 80 -0.28 1.36 -4.53
CA ASP A 80 -0.51 2.13 -3.31
C ASP A 80 -1.41 3.34 -3.57
N SER A 81 -2.03 3.85 -2.51
CA SER A 81 -2.81 5.09 -2.56
C SER A 81 -1.97 6.26 -3.04
N ASN A 82 -0.73 6.39 -2.53
CA ASN A 82 0.18 7.47 -2.94
C ASN A 82 0.53 7.42 -4.44
N ALA A 83 0.88 6.24 -4.95
CA ALA A 83 1.23 6.05 -6.35
C ALA A 83 0.02 6.31 -7.26
N THR A 84 -1.17 5.87 -6.84
CA THR A 84 -2.42 6.06 -7.58
C THR A 84 -2.84 7.54 -7.62
N LEU A 85 -2.80 8.23 -6.48
CA LEU A 85 -3.08 9.67 -6.40
C LEU A 85 -2.08 10.49 -7.21
N GLY A 86 -0.79 10.16 -7.14
CA GLY A 86 0.24 10.82 -7.94
C GLY A 86 0.03 10.61 -9.44
N ASN A 87 -0.30 9.39 -9.86
CA ASN A 87 -0.65 9.09 -11.24
C ASN A 87 -1.89 9.87 -11.71
N ALA A 88 -2.93 9.95 -10.88
CA ALA A 88 -4.14 10.71 -11.20
C ALA A 88 -3.86 12.21 -11.37
N ASP A 89 -3.01 12.80 -10.52
CA ASP A 89 -2.62 14.21 -10.62
C ASP A 89 -1.81 14.50 -11.90
N LEU A 90 -0.84 13.64 -12.23
CA LEU A 90 -0.05 13.79 -13.46
C LEU A 90 -0.91 13.60 -14.71
N ALA A 91 -1.77 12.59 -14.74
CA ALA A 91 -2.66 12.34 -15.88
C ALA A 91 -3.65 13.49 -16.10
N TYR A 92 -4.10 14.14 -15.02
CA TYR A 92 -4.98 15.30 -15.10
C TYR A 92 -4.27 16.55 -15.65
N LYS A 93 -3.00 16.76 -15.29
CA LYS A 93 -2.23 17.95 -15.70
C LYS A 93 -1.56 17.81 -17.08
N PHE A 94 -1.01 16.64 -17.40
CA PHE A 94 -0.08 16.44 -18.52
C PHE A 94 -0.55 15.40 -19.53
N HIS A 95 -1.87 15.10 -19.54
CA HIS A 95 -2.51 14.11 -20.40
C HIS A 95 -2.10 12.65 -20.10
N TYR A 96 -2.70 11.72 -20.84
CA TYR A 96 -2.58 10.27 -20.61
C TYR A 96 -1.14 9.74 -20.60
N TRP A 97 -0.29 10.24 -21.50
CA TRP A 97 1.06 9.70 -21.68
C TRP A 97 1.97 9.96 -20.49
N ASP A 98 1.80 11.09 -19.79
CA ASP A 98 2.64 11.42 -18.63
C ASP A 98 2.25 10.58 -17.40
N GLY A 99 0.96 10.32 -17.22
CA GLY A 99 0.48 9.39 -16.21
C GLY A 99 0.93 7.95 -16.48
N ALA A 100 0.87 7.49 -17.74
CA ALA A 100 1.21 6.11 -18.10
C ALA A 100 2.69 5.74 -17.84
N VAL A 101 3.60 6.71 -17.80
CA VAL A 101 5.03 6.47 -17.55
C VAL A 101 5.28 5.94 -16.13
N LEU A 102 4.52 6.36 -15.13
CA LEU A 102 4.68 5.90 -13.74
C LEU A 102 4.47 4.38 -13.58
N PRO A 103 3.31 3.79 -13.95
CA PRO A 103 3.10 2.36 -13.83
C PRO A 103 4.00 1.55 -14.79
N MET A 104 4.31 2.08 -15.97
CA MET A 104 5.23 1.41 -16.89
C MET A 104 6.66 1.35 -16.35
N GLY A 105 7.16 2.46 -15.79
CA GLY A 105 8.49 2.51 -15.19
C GLY A 105 8.60 1.62 -13.95
N LEU A 106 7.58 1.65 -13.10
CA LEU A 106 7.54 0.82 -11.90
C LEU A 106 7.46 -0.67 -12.26
N GLY A 107 6.58 -1.05 -13.20
CA GLY A 107 6.48 -2.42 -13.72
C GLY A 107 7.79 -2.91 -14.35
N LEU A 108 8.43 -2.09 -15.19
CA LEU A 108 9.71 -2.43 -15.80
C LEU A 108 10.81 -2.60 -14.75
N SER A 109 10.85 -1.72 -13.74
CA SER A 109 11.83 -1.85 -12.65
C SER A 109 11.66 -3.16 -11.89
N LEU A 110 10.42 -3.61 -11.67
CA LEU A 110 10.11 -4.83 -10.93
C LEU A 110 10.53 -6.08 -11.72
N VAL A 111 10.32 -6.06 -13.04
CA VAL A 111 10.76 -7.14 -13.95
C VAL A 111 12.29 -7.22 -14.00
N ILE A 112 12.98 -6.09 -14.14
CA ILE A 112 14.45 -6.04 -14.18
C ILE A 112 15.03 -6.53 -12.85
N ASN A 113 14.53 -6.01 -11.72
CA ASN A 113 14.97 -6.45 -10.39
C ASN A 113 14.67 -7.94 -10.16
N GLY A 114 13.51 -8.43 -10.60
CA GLY A 114 13.14 -9.83 -10.49
C GLY A 114 14.04 -10.78 -11.30
N LEU A 115 14.47 -10.38 -12.49
CA LEU A 115 15.32 -11.21 -13.36
C LEU A 115 16.79 -11.23 -12.91
N PHE A 116 17.35 -10.08 -12.56
CA PHE A 116 18.78 -9.96 -12.27
C PHE A 116 19.13 -10.12 -10.79
N ILE A 117 18.32 -9.56 -9.89
CA ILE A 117 18.68 -9.43 -8.47
C ILE A 117 18.11 -10.59 -7.64
N ALA A 118 16.96 -11.17 -8.03
CA ALA A 118 16.30 -12.21 -7.24
C ALA A 118 17.17 -13.46 -7.01
N ARG A 119 17.97 -13.87 -8.00
CA ARG A 119 18.89 -15.01 -7.86
C ARG A 119 20.01 -14.70 -6.86
N HIS A 120 20.61 -13.52 -6.97
CA HIS A 120 21.73 -13.11 -6.13
C HIS A 120 21.32 -12.93 -4.66
N ILE A 121 20.13 -12.37 -4.40
CA ILE A 121 19.59 -12.25 -3.04
C ILE A 121 19.30 -13.63 -2.44
N ASN A 122 18.72 -14.56 -3.20
CA ASN A 122 18.43 -15.91 -2.72
C ASN A 122 19.69 -16.69 -2.37
N GLU A 123 20.78 -16.52 -3.12
CA GLU A 123 22.08 -17.16 -2.85
C GLU A 123 22.77 -16.55 -1.60
N ALA A 124 22.56 -15.26 -1.32
CA ALA A 124 23.17 -14.56 -0.17
C ALA A 124 22.52 -14.84 1.20
N GLN A 125 21.34 -15.49 1.23
CA GLN A 125 20.61 -15.86 2.46
C GLN A 125 20.37 -14.70 3.45
N CYS A 126 20.35 -13.45 2.96
CA CYS A 126 20.09 -12.28 3.79
C CYS A 126 18.59 -12.18 4.10
N LEU A 127 18.27 -11.75 5.32
CA LEU A 127 16.87 -11.56 5.74
C LEU A 127 16.29 -10.22 5.24
N THR A 128 17.15 -9.21 5.02
CA THR A 128 16.74 -7.86 4.63
C THR A 128 17.68 -7.28 3.56
N LEU A 129 17.18 -6.31 2.77
CA LEU A 129 17.98 -5.57 1.80
C LEU A 129 19.18 -4.83 2.43
N PRO A 130 19.02 -4.16 3.59
CA PRO A 130 20.14 -3.51 4.27
C PRO A 130 21.26 -4.49 4.67
N ASP A 131 20.93 -5.69 5.15
CA ASP A 131 21.90 -6.74 5.51
C ASP A 131 22.71 -7.21 4.29
N PHE A 132 22.08 -7.29 3.11
CA PHE A 132 22.79 -7.54 1.86
C PHE A 132 23.84 -6.46 1.55
N TYR A 133 23.48 -5.18 1.71
CA TYR A 133 24.42 -4.08 1.53
C TYR A 133 25.49 -4.00 2.62
N GLY A 134 25.15 -4.41 3.85
CA GLY A 134 26.08 -4.56 4.97
C GLY A 134 27.17 -5.60 4.72
N LYS A 135 26.81 -6.77 4.15
CA LYS A 135 27.80 -7.79 3.76
C LYS A 135 28.71 -7.36 2.62
N ALA A 136 28.22 -6.50 1.71
CA ALA A 136 29.01 -6.01 0.58
C ALA A 136 30.00 -4.90 0.98
N TRP A 137 29.62 -3.99 1.89
CA TRP A 137 30.38 -2.76 2.17
C TRP A 137 30.69 -2.50 3.66
N GLY A 138 30.31 -3.41 4.56
CA GLY A 138 30.61 -3.36 5.98
C GLY A 138 29.45 -2.81 6.85
N PRO A 139 29.61 -2.91 8.19
CA PRO A 139 28.51 -2.66 9.15
C PRO A 139 28.08 -1.19 9.23
N ALA A 140 28.97 -0.24 8.92
CA ALA A 140 28.62 1.18 8.91
C ALA A 140 27.60 1.51 7.81
N VAL A 141 27.73 0.89 6.64
CA VAL A 141 26.81 1.08 5.50
C VAL A 141 25.48 0.37 5.76
N GLU A 142 25.51 -0.79 6.42
CA GLU A 142 24.30 -1.51 6.85
C GLU A 142 23.36 -0.61 7.67
N VAL A 143 23.90 0.05 8.71
CA VAL A 143 23.12 0.92 9.60
C VAL A 143 22.59 2.13 8.84
N LEU A 144 23.42 2.75 7.99
CA LEU A 144 23.01 3.91 7.20
C LEU A 144 21.86 3.57 6.24
N VAL A 145 21.99 2.46 5.50
CA VAL A 145 20.96 2.00 4.54
C VAL A 145 19.69 1.59 5.26
N SER A 146 19.80 0.91 6.40
CA SER A 146 18.65 0.56 7.24
C SER A 146 17.89 1.80 7.71
N LEU A 147 18.61 2.82 8.17
CA LEU A 147 18.01 4.06 8.67
C LEU A 147 17.33 4.87 7.55
N LEU A 148 17.98 4.99 6.38
CA LEU A 148 17.38 5.60 5.19
C LEU A 148 16.13 4.86 4.72
N THR A 149 16.16 3.52 4.77
CA THR A 149 15.03 2.67 4.41
C THR A 149 13.86 2.89 5.38
N CYS A 150 14.12 2.94 6.69
CA CYS A 150 13.10 3.24 7.70
C CYS A 150 12.44 4.60 7.47
N ILE A 151 13.22 5.66 7.24
CA ILE A 151 12.68 7.01 6.98
C ILE A 151 11.79 7.00 5.73
N SER A 152 12.25 6.34 4.66
CA SER A 152 11.50 6.25 3.39
C SER A 152 10.16 5.54 3.58
N PHE A 153 10.13 4.44 4.34
CA PHE A 153 8.89 3.71 4.64
C PHE A 153 7.95 4.50 5.53
N ILE A 154 8.44 5.32 6.46
CA ILE A 154 7.61 6.20 7.29
C ILE A 154 6.88 7.22 6.42
N CYS A 155 7.58 7.85 5.45
CA CYS A 155 6.97 8.79 4.51
C CYS A 155 5.88 8.12 3.66
N LEU A 156 6.17 6.92 3.13
CA LEU A 156 5.20 6.14 2.37
C LEU A 156 3.96 5.77 3.21
N LEU A 157 4.18 5.25 4.42
CA LEU A 157 3.12 4.87 5.34
C LEU A 157 2.25 6.07 5.71
N ALA A 158 2.85 7.23 5.98
CA ALA A 158 2.11 8.45 6.31
C ALA A 158 1.15 8.85 5.19
N GLY A 159 1.60 8.83 3.93
CA GLY A 159 0.74 9.13 2.78
C GLY A 159 -0.39 8.10 2.58
N ASN A 160 -0.08 6.82 2.74
CA ASN A 160 -1.10 5.76 2.66
C ASN A 160 -2.14 5.88 3.78
N LEU A 161 -1.72 6.29 4.97
CA LEU A 161 -2.60 6.52 6.13
C LEU A 161 -3.55 7.71 5.92
N VAL A 162 -3.07 8.79 5.30
CA VAL A 162 -3.90 9.92 4.90
C VAL A 162 -4.91 9.51 3.82
N GLY A 163 -4.49 8.70 2.84
CA GLY A 163 -5.42 8.15 1.85
C GLY A 163 -6.55 7.35 2.50
N LEU A 164 -6.22 6.49 3.46
CA LEU A 164 -7.21 5.71 4.21
C LEU A 164 -8.14 6.58 5.06
N SER A 165 -7.61 7.63 5.70
CA SER A 165 -8.42 8.52 6.54
C SER A 165 -9.43 9.34 5.75
N ILE A 166 -9.11 9.72 4.50
CA ILE A 166 -10.04 10.40 3.59
C ILE A 166 -11.24 9.50 3.28
N ILE A 167 -11.01 8.21 3.07
CA ILE A 167 -12.08 7.23 2.84
C ILE A 167 -12.94 7.10 4.09
N ILE A 168 -12.34 6.94 5.27
CA ILE A 168 -13.09 6.84 6.54
C ILE A 168 -13.92 8.11 6.78
N ARG A 169 -13.35 9.28 6.52
CA ARG A 169 -14.03 10.56 6.60
C ARG A 169 -15.21 10.65 5.63
N PHE A 170 -15.05 10.13 4.42
CA PHE A 170 -16.13 10.08 3.42
C PHE A 170 -17.33 9.24 3.90
N LEU A 171 -17.09 8.13 4.61
CA LEU A 171 -18.16 7.26 5.12
C LEU A 171 -18.81 7.79 6.41
N PHE A 172 -18.01 8.25 7.37
CA PHE A 172 -18.49 8.57 8.73
C PHE A 172 -18.70 10.08 8.98
N GLY A 173 -18.25 10.96 8.08
CA GLY A 173 -18.48 12.40 8.19
C GLY A 173 -17.71 13.13 9.29
N GLY A 174 -16.55 12.61 9.72
CA GLY A 174 -15.77 13.14 10.84
C GLY A 174 -14.65 14.13 10.49
N GLU A 175 -13.92 14.59 11.52
CA GLU A 175 -12.70 15.39 11.36
C GLU A 175 -11.55 14.51 10.83
N LEU A 176 -10.68 15.10 9.99
CA LEU A 176 -9.58 14.38 9.36
C LEU A 176 -8.57 13.85 10.41
N ALA A 177 -8.28 14.63 11.44
CA ALA A 177 -7.36 14.23 12.51
C ALA A 177 -7.85 12.94 13.22
N THR A 178 -9.12 12.91 13.63
CA THR A 178 -9.72 11.73 14.28
C THR A 178 -9.72 10.52 13.35
N SER A 179 -10.02 10.74 12.06
CA SER A 179 -10.05 9.68 11.05
C SER A 179 -8.67 9.06 10.82
N VAL A 180 -7.59 9.86 10.86
CA VAL A 180 -6.20 9.38 10.77
C VAL A 180 -5.82 8.54 11.98
N PHE A 181 -6.18 8.95 13.19
CA PHE A 181 -5.91 8.17 14.40
C PHE A 181 -6.61 6.81 14.39
N ILE A 182 -7.88 6.78 13.99
CA ILE A 182 -8.65 5.53 13.88
C ILE A 182 -8.02 4.62 12.82
N ALA A 183 -7.72 5.16 11.63
CA ALA A 183 -7.04 4.44 10.56
C ALA A 183 -5.71 3.84 11.06
N GLY A 184 -4.94 4.60 11.83
CA GLY A 184 -3.63 4.21 12.32
C GLY A 184 -3.71 3.07 13.34
N ILE A 185 -4.64 3.16 14.29
CA ILE A 185 -4.87 2.14 15.30
C ILE A 185 -5.33 0.83 14.66
N VAL A 186 -6.33 0.89 13.75
CA VAL A 186 -6.81 -0.29 13.02
C VAL A 186 -5.66 -0.91 12.22
N THR A 187 -4.86 -0.08 11.54
CA THR A 187 -3.72 -0.52 10.74
C THR A 187 -2.64 -1.20 11.56
N MET A 188 -2.33 -0.63 12.71
CA MET A 188 -1.36 -1.16 13.67
C MET A 188 -1.80 -2.53 14.23
N ILE A 189 -3.08 -2.66 14.61
CA ILE A 189 -3.61 -3.91 15.17
C ILE A 189 -3.58 -5.03 14.13
N TYR A 190 -4.05 -4.81 12.90
CA TYR A 190 -4.08 -5.87 11.90
C TYR A 190 -2.66 -6.25 11.43
N THR A 191 -1.76 -5.28 11.28
CA THR A 191 -0.39 -5.53 10.83
C THR A 191 0.43 -6.22 11.91
N GLY A 192 0.30 -5.76 13.16
CA GLY A 192 0.97 -6.35 14.31
C GLY A 192 0.54 -7.79 14.58
N ALA A 193 -0.73 -8.13 14.33
CA ALA A 193 -1.23 -9.48 14.53
C ALA A 193 -0.92 -10.43 13.34
N GLY A 194 -0.79 -9.92 12.11
CA GLY A 194 -0.67 -10.72 10.89
C GLY A 194 0.74 -11.14 10.45
N GLY A 195 1.77 -10.31 10.68
CA GLY A 195 3.14 -10.58 10.21
C GLY A 195 3.30 -10.67 8.68
N LEU A 196 4.49 -11.04 8.19
CA LEU A 196 4.82 -11.07 6.74
C LEU A 196 3.96 -12.08 5.97
N LEU A 197 3.60 -13.21 6.60
CA LEU A 197 2.76 -14.25 5.97
C LEU A 197 1.34 -13.76 5.69
N SER A 198 0.74 -12.98 6.58
CA SER A 198 -0.59 -12.40 6.34
C SER A 198 -0.58 -11.45 5.15
N VAL A 199 0.49 -10.65 5.02
CA VAL A 199 0.67 -9.74 3.88
C VAL A 199 0.88 -10.53 2.57
N ALA A 200 1.69 -11.57 2.57
CA ALA A 200 1.93 -12.39 1.37
C ALA A 200 0.67 -13.13 0.89
N TYR A 201 -0.12 -13.70 1.82
CA TYR A 201 -1.36 -14.38 1.45
C TYR A 201 -2.43 -13.40 0.96
N THR A 202 -2.60 -12.28 1.65
CA THR A 202 -3.59 -11.25 1.26
C THR A 202 -3.19 -10.60 -0.07
N GLY A 203 -1.90 -10.28 -0.24
CA GLY A 203 -1.33 -9.67 -1.44
C GLY A 203 -1.31 -10.61 -2.65
N ALA A 204 -1.25 -11.93 -2.48
CA ALA A 204 -1.42 -12.87 -3.59
C ALA A 204 -2.89 -13.16 -3.92
N PHE A 205 -3.78 -13.15 -2.92
CA PHE A 205 -5.19 -13.44 -3.10
C PHE A 205 -5.89 -12.42 -4.00
N PHE A 206 -5.62 -11.12 -3.81
CA PHE A 206 -6.25 -10.05 -4.58
C PHE A 206 -5.98 -10.14 -6.09
N PRO A 207 -4.73 -10.12 -6.58
CA PRO A 207 -4.44 -10.21 -8.00
C PRO A 207 -4.76 -11.59 -8.59
N ALA A 208 -4.66 -12.68 -7.81
CA ALA A 208 -5.06 -14.01 -8.28
C ALA A 208 -6.57 -14.12 -8.55
N THR A 209 -7.39 -13.49 -7.71
CA THR A 209 -8.84 -13.43 -7.92
C THR A 209 -9.17 -12.56 -9.13
N LEU A 210 -8.48 -11.43 -9.31
CA LEU A 210 -8.62 -10.57 -10.48
C LEU A 210 -8.30 -11.34 -11.77
N LEU A 211 -7.18 -12.07 -11.82
CA LEU A 211 -6.77 -12.88 -12.98
C LEU A 211 -7.76 -14.00 -13.33
N ARG A 212 -8.47 -14.57 -12.35
CA ARG A 212 -9.54 -15.56 -12.59
C ARG A 212 -10.83 -14.94 -13.10
N VAL A 213 -11.10 -13.70 -12.74
CA VAL A 213 -12.30 -12.95 -13.15
C VAL A 213 -12.07 -12.22 -14.49
N SER A 214 -10.81 -12.11 -14.94
CA SER A 214 -10.43 -11.56 -16.24
C SER A 214 -10.07 -12.65 -17.28
N PRO A 215 -10.93 -13.61 -17.66
CA PRO A 215 -10.76 -14.31 -18.93
C PRO A 215 -11.15 -13.43 -20.14
N ILE A 216 -11.49 -12.14 -19.94
CA ILE A 216 -11.86 -11.18 -20.98
C ILE A 216 -11.14 -9.85 -20.71
N VAL A 217 -9.85 -9.76 -21.08
CA VAL A 217 -9.20 -8.63 -21.79
C VAL A 217 -7.98 -9.21 -22.50
#